data_AF-A0A1B6IYP7-F1
#
_entry.id   AF-A0A1B6IYP7-F1
#
_cell.length_a   1.000
_cell.length_b   1.000
_cell.length_c   1.000
_cell.angle_alpha   90.00
_cell.angle_beta   90.00
_cell.angle_gamma   90.00
#
_symmetry.space_group_name_H-M   'P 1'
#
loop_
_entity.id
_entity.type
_entity.pdbx_description
1 polymer ?
#
loop_
_entity_poly.entity_id
_entity_poly.type
_entity_poly.pdbx_seq_one_letter_code
_entity_poly.pdbx_strand_id
1 'polypeptide(L)'
;IIEADMKKIIRQHQNDPTIAFAHAISNDLDHERNMSAGVAVVFRESFGRPQTSDFVDTKLTCQTLKSGAIVYSLVTKENYNGKPTQQSYNEAFEQLIKDFKKKQLKT
;
A
#
# COMPACT_ATOMS: atom_id res chain seq x y z
N ILE A 1 -16.30 -8.92 -6.60
CA ILE A 1 -15.50 -9.11 -5.38
C ILE A 1 -15.06 -10.57 -5.36
N ILE A 2 -13.77 -10.84 -5.16
CA ILE A 2 -13.24 -12.21 -5.03
C ILE A 2 -12.88 -12.40 -3.56
N GLU A 3 -13.42 -13.44 -2.94
CA GLU A 3 -13.04 -13.83 -1.58
C GLU A 3 -11.87 -14.81 -1.67
N ALA A 4 -10.73 -14.42 -1.13
CA ALA A 4 -9.51 -15.23 -1.15
C ALA A 4 -8.61 -14.93 0.05
N ASP A 5 -7.78 -15.89 0.41
CA ASP A 5 -6.70 -15.69 1.38
C ASP A 5 -5.65 -14.75 0.78
N MET A 6 -5.55 -13.54 1.33
CA MET A 6 -4.65 -12.51 0.82
C MET A 6 -3.17 -12.90 0.93
N LYS A 7 -2.78 -13.66 1.96
CA LYS A 7 -1.39 -14.14 2.12
C LYS A 7 -1.04 -15.14 1.02
N LYS A 8 -2.00 -15.99 0.63
CA LYS A 8 -1.83 -16.92 -0.50
C LYS A 8 -1.70 -16.16 -1.82
N ILE A 9 -2.59 -15.20 -2.10
CA ILE A 9 -2.56 -14.40 -3.34
C ILE A 9 -1.26 -13.61 -3.45
N ILE A 10 -0.84 -12.93 -2.38
CA ILE A 10 0.43 -12.19 -2.36
C ILE A 10 1.60 -13.12 -2.66
N ARG A 11 1.70 -14.27 -1.98
CA ARG A 11 2.80 -15.22 -2.25
C ARG A 11 2.86 -15.70 -3.69
N GLN A 12 1.71 -15.87 -4.34
CA GLN A 12 1.64 -16.31 -5.73
C GLN A 12 2.12 -15.24 -6.72
N HIS A 13 1.88 -13.96 -6.43
CA HIS A 13 2.11 -12.87 -7.38
C HIS A 13 3.13 -11.82 -6.93
N GLN A 14 3.75 -11.95 -5.75
CA GLN A 14 4.73 -10.98 -5.21
C GLN A 14 5.94 -10.73 -6.13
N ASN A 15 6.28 -11.70 -6.98
CA ASN A 15 7.37 -11.62 -7.94
C ASN A 15 6.89 -11.33 -9.38
N ASP A 16 5.63 -10.93 -9.55
CA ASP A 16 5.05 -10.61 -10.85
C ASP A 16 5.05 -9.07 -11.05
N PRO A 17 5.90 -8.53 -11.93
CA PRO A 17 5.98 -7.09 -12.16
C PRO A 17 4.77 -6.52 -12.91
N THR A 18 3.84 -7.37 -13.37
CA THR A 18 2.60 -6.94 -14.02
C THR A 18 1.45 -6.73 -13.04
N ILE A 19 1.67 -7.07 -11.77
CA ILE A 19 0.67 -6.97 -10.69
C ILE A 19 1.00 -5.81 -9.77
N ALA A 20 -0.05 -5.14 -9.32
CA ALA A 20 0.02 -4.17 -8.23
C ALA A 20 -0.90 -4.60 -7.09
N PHE A 21 -0.40 -4.47 -5.86
CA PHE A 21 -1.19 -4.60 -4.64
C PHE A 21 -1.39 -3.24 -3.99
N ALA A 22 -2.51 -3.07 -3.29
CA ALA A 22 -2.78 -1.86 -2.53
C ALA A 22 -3.34 -2.21 -1.14
N HIS A 23 -2.92 -1.45 -0.13
CA HIS A 23 -3.48 -1.51 1.22
C HIS A 23 -3.46 -0.14 1.90
N ALA A 24 -4.12 -0.01 3.04
CA ALA A 24 -4.14 1.23 3.82
C ALA A 24 -3.23 1.15 5.05
N ILE A 25 -2.57 2.27 5.38
CA ILE A 25 -1.68 2.45 6.53
C ILE A 25 -1.86 3.82 7.19
N SER A 26 -1.17 4.03 8.30
CA SER A 26 -0.98 5.34 8.92
C SER A 26 0.35 5.99 8.48
N ASN A 27 0.41 7.33 8.58
CA ASN A 27 1.51 8.16 8.11
C ASN A 27 2.78 8.08 8.98
N ASP A 28 2.64 7.62 10.22
CA ASP A 28 3.72 7.43 11.19
C ASP A 28 4.55 6.17 10.88
N LEU A 29 5.28 6.17 9.77
CA LEU A 29 6.01 5.01 9.25
C LEU A 29 7.02 4.43 10.24
N ASP A 30 7.65 5.30 11.03
CA ASP A 30 8.65 4.93 12.05
C ASP A 30 8.03 4.46 13.38
N HIS A 31 6.72 4.60 13.55
CA HIS A 31 6.06 4.15 14.77
C HIS A 31 6.10 2.61 14.84
N GLU A 32 6.54 2.05 15.97
CA GLU A 32 6.78 0.59 16.11
C GLU A 32 5.54 -0.26 15.78
N ARG A 33 4.35 0.29 16.08
CA ARG A 33 3.06 -0.35 15.79
C ARG A 33 2.51 -0.09 14.38
N ASN A 34 3.20 0.67 13.54
CA ASN A 34 2.82 0.83 12.14
C ASN A 34 2.83 -0.55 11.45
N MET A 35 1.72 -0.85 10.74
CA MET A 35 1.44 -2.15 10.11
C MET A 35 1.50 -3.35 11.09
N SER A 36 1.03 -3.20 12.33
CA SER A 36 1.02 -4.27 13.35
C SER A 36 -0.25 -5.10 13.44
N ALA A 37 -1.32 -4.75 12.70
CA ALA A 37 -2.60 -5.45 12.75
C ALA A 37 -3.27 -5.61 11.38
N GLY A 38 -4.14 -6.61 11.28
CA GLY A 38 -4.98 -6.88 10.10
C GLY A 38 -4.18 -7.17 8.83
N VAL A 39 -4.74 -6.77 7.69
CA VAL A 39 -4.13 -6.97 6.37
C VAL A 39 -2.74 -6.35 6.25
N ALA A 40 -2.49 -5.22 6.92
CA ALA A 40 -1.20 -4.54 6.86
C ALA A 40 -0.04 -5.41 7.37
N VAL A 41 -0.28 -6.36 8.28
CA VAL A 41 0.73 -7.33 8.73
C VAL A 41 1.19 -8.22 7.58
N VAL A 42 0.26 -8.68 6.74
CA VAL A 42 0.57 -9.56 5.61
C VAL A 42 1.44 -8.84 4.58
N PHE A 43 1.15 -7.57 4.31
CA PHE A 43 1.98 -6.73 3.46
C PHE A 43 3.37 -6.52 4.06
N ARG A 44 3.46 -6.21 5.36
CA ARG A 44 4.74 -6.02 6.05
C ARG A 44 5.61 -7.27 6.00
N GLU A 45 5.02 -8.44 6.25
CA GLU A 45 5.74 -9.72 6.20
C GLU A 45 6.25 -10.06 4.80
N SER A 46 5.56 -9.62 3.75
CA SER A 46 5.88 -9.96 2.36
C SER A 46 6.80 -8.94 1.69
N PHE A 47 6.65 -7.66 2.01
CA PHE A 47 7.27 -6.53 1.30
C PHE A 47 8.04 -5.56 2.21
N GLY A 48 7.99 -5.75 3.52
CA GLY A 48 8.51 -4.78 4.49
C GLY A 48 7.59 -3.59 4.72
N ARG A 49 8.10 -2.55 5.40
CA ARG A 49 7.40 -1.28 5.58
C ARG A 49 7.85 -0.29 4.51
N PRO A 50 6.95 0.55 3.97
CA PRO A 50 7.38 1.66 3.14
C PRO A 50 8.27 2.60 3.96
N GLN A 51 9.22 3.21 3.28
CA GLN A 51 10.09 4.25 3.80
C GLN A 51 9.57 5.62 3.35
N THR A 52 10.05 6.69 3.97
CA THR A 52 9.70 8.06 3.54
C THR A 52 10.08 8.33 2.08
N SER A 53 11.14 7.68 1.58
CA SER A 53 11.55 7.77 0.17
C SER A 53 10.55 7.13 -0.80
N ASP A 54 9.66 6.27 -0.32
CA ASP A 54 8.65 5.59 -1.14
C ASP A 54 7.40 6.45 -1.36
N PHE A 55 7.28 7.61 -0.70
CA PHE A 55 6.19 8.55 -0.98
C PHE A 55 6.30 9.06 -2.41
N VAL A 56 5.24 8.83 -3.20
CA VAL A 56 5.09 9.41 -4.54
C VAL A 56 4.24 10.69 -4.50
N ASP A 57 3.45 10.86 -3.44
CA ASP A 57 2.70 12.06 -3.08
C ASP A 57 2.32 11.96 -1.58
N THR A 58 1.63 12.94 -1.02
CA THR A 58 1.39 13.10 0.43
C THR A 58 0.53 12.03 1.10
N LYS A 59 -0.31 11.32 0.34
CA LYS A 59 -1.25 10.30 0.83
C LYS A 59 -1.01 8.92 0.19
N LEU A 60 0.13 8.75 -0.51
CA LEU A 60 0.43 7.52 -1.24
C LEU A 60 1.93 7.20 -1.23
N THR A 61 2.26 5.99 -0.79
CA THR A 61 3.57 5.39 -1.02
C THR A 61 3.50 4.34 -2.13
N CYS A 62 4.62 4.13 -2.83
CA CYS A 62 4.77 3.15 -3.89
C CYS A 62 6.14 2.46 -3.80
N GLN A 63 6.15 1.24 -3.28
CA GLN A 63 7.34 0.39 -3.31
C GLN A 63 7.41 -0.34 -4.65
N THR A 64 8.57 -0.29 -5.32
CA THR A 64 8.84 -1.06 -6.54
C THR A 64 9.97 -2.03 -6.27
N LEU A 65 9.67 -3.33 -6.30
CA LEU A 65 10.69 -4.37 -6.20
C LEU A 65 11.34 -4.58 -7.56
N LYS A 66 12.67 -4.76 -7.61
CA LYS A 66 13.49 -4.82 -8.84
C LYS A 66 13.00 -5.84 -9.89
N SER A 67 12.22 -6.85 -9.48
CA SER A 67 11.57 -7.82 -10.37
C SER A 67 10.28 -8.35 -9.75
N GLY A 68 9.55 -7.52 -9.01
CA GLY A 68 8.36 -7.95 -8.28
C GLY A 68 7.18 -7.01 -8.45
N ALA A 69 6.10 -7.35 -7.77
CA ALA A 69 4.87 -6.57 -7.79
C ALA A 69 5.11 -5.14 -7.30
N ILE A 70 4.27 -4.24 -7.78
CA ILE A 70 4.19 -2.87 -7.27
C ILE A 70 3.31 -2.88 -6.02
N VAL A 71 3.73 -2.18 -4.97
CA VAL A 71 2.98 -2.14 -3.71
C VAL A 71 2.65 -0.71 -3.36
N TYR A 72 1.36 -0.39 -3.38
CA TYR A 72 0.83 0.90 -2.96
C TYR A 72 0.35 0.86 -1.52
N SER A 73 0.78 1.83 -0.71
CA SER A 73 0.21 2.04 0.62
C SER A 73 -0.52 3.37 0.67
N LEU A 74 -1.84 3.33 0.82
CA LEU A 74 -2.70 4.49 0.98
C LEU A 74 -2.58 4.98 2.42
N VAL A 75 -2.12 6.21 2.60
CA VAL A 75 -1.96 6.82 3.92
C VAL A 75 -3.26 7.48 4.33
N THR A 76 -4.06 6.78 5.12
CA THR A 76 -5.43 7.19 5.46
C THR A 76 -5.57 7.66 6.91
N LYS A 77 -4.53 7.51 7.72
CA LYS A 77 -4.49 7.99 9.10
C LYS A 77 -3.22 8.79 9.31
N GLU A 78 -3.30 9.83 10.13
CA GLU A 78 -2.10 10.58 10.52
C GLU A 78 -1.19 9.77 11.46
N ASN A 79 -1.77 8.91 12.31
CA ASN A 79 -1.01 8.04 13.18
C ASN A 79 -1.75 6.71 13.42
N TYR A 80 -1.05 5.71 13.97
CA TYR A 80 -1.55 4.36 14.17
C TYR A 80 -2.85 4.31 14.99
N ASN A 81 -2.94 5.11 16.07
CA ASN A 81 -4.11 5.19 16.94
C ASN A 81 -5.24 6.06 16.36
N GLY A 82 -4.95 6.79 15.28
CA GLY A 82 -5.89 7.63 14.58
C GLY A 82 -6.96 6.83 13.86
N LYS A 83 -8.07 7.50 13.57
CA LYS A 83 -9.13 6.98 12.72
C LYS A 83 -9.00 7.57 11.32
N PRO A 84 -9.22 6.78 10.27
CA PRO A 84 -9.22 7.34 8.94
C PRO A 84 -10.50 8.16 8.73
N THR A 85 -10.44 9.12 7.83
CA THR A 85 -11.61 9.89 7.40
C THR A 85 -11.98 9.54 5.97
N GLN A 86 -13.25 9.74 5.58
CA GLN A 86 -13.65 9.56 4.18
C GLN A 86 -12.79 10.44 3.25
N GLN A 87 -12.53 11.68 3.66
CA GLN A 87 -11.66 12.59 2.91
C GLN A 87 -10.26 12.01 2.69
N SER A 88 -9.63 11.44 3.73
CA SER A 88 -8.29 10.83 3.60
C SER A 88 -8.27 9.66 2.62
N TYR A 89 -9.36 8.89 2.53
CA TYR A 89 -9.48 7.83 1.53
C TYR A 89 -9.62 8.41 0.13
N ASN A 90 -10.48 9.42 -0.05
CA ASN A 90 -10.68 10.06 -1.36
C ASN A 90 -9.36 10.62 -1.89
N GLU A 91 -8.62 11.37 -1.07
CA GLU A 91 -7.32 11.92 -1.42
C GLU A 91 -6.30 10.82 -1.79
N ALA A 92 -6.22 9.75 -0.99
CA ALA A 92 -5.33 8.63 -1.28
C ALA A 92 -5.71 7.88 -2.58
N PHE A 93 -7.00 7.71 -2.85
CA PHE A 93 -7.48 7.12 -4.10
C PHE A 93 -7.23 8.01 -5.32
N GLU A 94 -7.41 9.32 -5.20
CA GLU A 94 -7.10 10.27 -6.27
C GLU A 94 -5.61 10.21 -6.65
N GLN A 95 -4.73 10.20 -5.64
CA GLN A 95 -3.29 10.06 -5.86
C GLN A 95 -2.95 8.68 -6.46
N LEU A 96 -3.60 7.61 -6.00
CA LEU A 96 -3.43 6.27 -6.57
C LEU A 96 -3.78 6.27 -8.06
N ILE A 97 -4.96 6.77 -8.42
CA ILE A 97 -5.42 6.82 -9.82
C ILE A 97 -4.44 7.62 -10.68
N LYS A 98 -3.95 8.75 -10.17
CA LYS A 98 -2.99 9.61 -10.88
C LYS A 98 -1.67 8.87 -11.13
N ASP A 99 -1.10 8.22 -10.12
CA ASP A 99 0.17 7.49 -10.28
C ASP A 99 0.00 6.21 -11.12
N PHE A 100 -1.11 5.49 -10.94
CA PHE A 100 -1.44 4.29 -11.72
C PHE A 100 -1.51 4.59 -13.22
N LYS A 101 -2.17 5.70 -13.59
CA LYS A 101 -2.21 6.21 -14.97
C LYS A 101 -0.83 6.63 -15.47
N LYS A 102 -0.06 7.35 -14.64
CA LYS A 102 1.30 7.80 -14.99
C LYS A 102 2.23 6.61 -15.30
N LYS A 103 2.09 5.51 -14.57
CA LYS A 103 2.83 4.26 -14.78
C LYS A 103 2.24 3.34 -15.85
N GLN A 104 1.10 3.71 -16.44
CA GLN A 104 0.40 2.93 -17.47
C GLN A 104 0.07 1.49 -17.02
N LEU A 105 -0.28 1.33 -15.75
CA LEU A 105 -0.64 0.03 -15.19
C LEU A 105 -2.02 -0.40 -15.73
N LYS A 106 -2.22 -1.71 -15.88
CA LYS A 106 -3.46 -2.28 -16.38
C LYS A 106 -4.51 -2.31 -15.27
N THR A 107 -5.71 -1.81 -15.57
CA THR A 107 -6.93 -1.93 -14.73
C THR A 107 -7.80 -3.07 -15.19
#